data_AF-A0A969UKW5-F1
#
_entry.id   AF-A0A969UKW5-F1
#
_cell.length_a   1.000
_cell.length_b   1.000
_cell.length_c   1.000
_cell.angle_alpha   90.00
_cell.angle_beta   90.00
_cell.angle_gamma   90.00
#
_symmetry.space_group_name_H-M   'P 1'
#
loop_
_entity.id
_entity.type
_entity.pdbx_description
1 polymer ?
#
loop_
_entity_poly.entity_id
_entity_poly.type
_entity_poly.pdbx_seq_one_letter_code
_entity_poly.pdbx_strand_id
1 'polypeptide(L)'
;MFKLINLTKISSTALLGILATGTLISQSAMATPVRIDSLDTTRVPATSRTGNVCDKNGDNCASKNYGTGTNIKLNGFKAGGKDYSILKLVDEARFQRVNNNKVQGIRHIYFLEAGSNNSIGSSAVFTMEDAVRSDFINGGTDNVFANDSGVNFNNIERVDFLIKSGLIVKPDYVNDAGFLILERGGNDSFNIAAITEVDANGNPSKFGNLINVNKDTGIWGNSGINISTSVFQNQSNWNAPKLTTTLGGQNIHGIFVSIASLGIASNQTVYGYAVFPGDITSSSDLVGLSNFPKTTSDGSGNGGLDLISSGGLFIPKNVPESAVFKPASAVNDIIATDEDNSVAGTDPVAD
;
A
#
# COMPACT_ATOMS: atom_id res chain seq x y z
N MET A 1 -72.58 19.74 -55.18
CA MET A 1 -71.36 18.92 -55.22
C MET A 1 -70.21 19.79 -54.73
N PHE A 2 -69.31 19.25 -53.89
CA PHE A 2 -68.31 19.90 -53.00
C PHE A 2 -68.84 20.32 -51.63
N LYS A 3 -68.92 19.40 -50.66
CA LYS A 3 -67.89 18.88 -49.71
C LYS A 3 -67.47 19.88 -48.63
N LEU A 4 -68.04 19.68 -47.43
CA LEU A 4 -67.48 20.07 -46.14
C LEU A 4 -66.05 19.53 -46.00
N ILE A 5 -65.14 20.35 -45.49
CA ILE A 5 -63.87 19.91 -44.90
C ILE A 5 -63.98 20.07 -43.39
N ASN A 6 -63.87 18.94 -42.69
CA ASN A 6 -63.78 18.84 -41.24
C ASN A 6 -62.46 19.42 -40.74
N LEU A 7 -62.52 20.28 -39.71
CA LEU A 7 -61.36 20.60 -38.89
C LEU A 7 -61.02 19.40 -37.99
N THR A 8 -59.96 18.69 -38.34
CA THR A 8 -59.29 17.74 -37.45
C THR A 8 -58.55 18.50 -36.34
N LYS A 9 -58.92 18.22 -35.09
CA LYS A 9 -58.17 18.59 -33.88
C LYS A 9 -56.73 18.07 -33.98
N ILE A 10 -55.76 18.98 -33.90
CA ILE A 10 -54.37 18.63 -33.61
C ILE A 10 -54.29 18.51 -32.08
N SER A 11 -54.30 17.29 -31.56
CA SER A 11 -53.94 17.01 -30.17
C SER A 11 -52.41 17.12 -30.05
N SER A 12 -51.94 18.21 -29.45
CA SER A 12 -50.54 18.35 -29.05
C SER A 12 -50.30 17.45 -27.84
N THR A 13 -49.76 16.25 -28.07
CA THR A 13 -49.14 15.43 -27.02
C THR A 13 -47.86 16.13 -26.57
N ALA A 14 -47.93 16.84 -25.46
CA ALA A 14 -46.76 17.30 -24.73
C ALA A 14 -45.98 16.07 -24.24
N LEU A 15 -44.89 15.75 -24.95
CA LEU A 15 -43.88 14.82 -24.48
C LEU A 15 -43.14 15.50 -23.34
N LEU A 16 -43.54 15.21 -22.10
CA LEU A 16 -42.84 15.63 -20.90
C LEU A 16 -41.51 14.84 -20.85
N GLY A 17 -40.50 15.36 -21.52
CA GLY A 17 -39.13 14.89 -21.40
C GLY A 17 -38.66 15.18 -19.98
N ILE A 18 -38.65 14.17 -19.13
CA ILE A 18 -37.92 14.18 -17.86
C ILE A 18 -36.44 14.29 -18.26
N LEU A 19 -35.90 15.51 -18.27
CA LEU A 19 -34.46 15.70 -18.15
C LEU A 19 -34.10 15.12 -16.78
N ALA A 20 -33.64 13.87 -16.75
CA ALA A 20 -32.81 13.41 -15.67
C ALA A 20 -31.55 14.28 -15.73
N THR A 21 -31.52 15.37 -14.95
CA THR A 21 -30.28 16.07 -14.63
C THR A 21 -29.47 15.09 -13.81
N GLY A 22 -28.76 14.19 -14.51
CA GLY A 22 -27.72 13.37 -13.95
C GLY A 22 -26.82 14.32 -13.19
N THR A 23 -26.87 14.24 -11.87
CA THR A 23 -25.95 14.95 -11.01
C THR A 23 -24.59 14.39 -11.42
N LEU A 24 -23.83 15.19 -12.17
CA LEU A 24 -22.41 14.96 -12.33
C LEU A 24 -21.89 15.01 -10.90
N ILE A 25 -21.73 13.84 -10.28
CA ILE A 25 -20.97 13.71 -9.05
C ILE A 25 -19.58 14.14 -9.48
N SER A 26 -19.22 15.40 -9.20
CA SER A 26 -17.86 15.84 -9.38
C SER A 26 -17.03 14.91 -8.52
N GLN A 27 -16.17 14.09 -9.14
CA GLN A 27 -15.09 13.45 -8.41
C GLN A 27 -14.36 14.59 -7.70
N SER A 28 -14.45 14.62 -6.37
CA SER A 28 -13.61 15.48 -5.56
C SER A 28 -12.17 15.24 -5.99
N ALA A 29 -11.41 16.31 -6.26
CA ALA A 29 -9.99 16.19 -6.57
C ALA A 29 -9.32 15.29 -5.52
N MET A 30 -8.53 14.30 -5.98
CA MET A 30 -7.83 13.39 -5.07
C MET A 30 -6.89 14.20 -4.18
N ALA A 31 -6.88 13.92 -2.88
CA ALA A 31 -5.94 14.56 -1.97
C ALA A 31 -4.51 14.15 -2.35
N THR A 32 -3.58 15.09 -2.47
CA THR A 32 -2.18 14.72 -2.75
C THR A 32 -1.60 13.97 -1.55
N PRO A 33 -0.79 12.91 -1.74
CA PRO A 33 0.05 12.37 -0.68
C PRO A 33 0.84 13.49 0.03
N VAL A 34 1.16 13.28 1.31
CA VAL A 34 1.78 14.29 2.17
C VAL A 34 3.11 13.77 2.68
N ARG A 35 4.18 14.53 2.52
CA ARG A 35 5.48 14.19 3.11
C ARG A 35 5.40 14.14 4.64
N ILE A 36 6.15 13.25 5.28
CA ILE A 36 6.25 13.29 6.74
C ILE A 36 7.07 14.50 7.22
N ASP A 37 6.75 14.97 8.42
CA ASP A 37 7.53 15.95 9.16
C ASP A 37 8.58 15.26 10.06
N SER A 38 8.20 14.12 10.67
CA SER A 38 9.07 13.30 11.54
C SER A 38 8.47 11.92 11.81
N LEU A 39 9.28 11.00 12.33
CA LEU A 39 8.84 9.69 12.84
C LEU A 39 8.86 9.67 14.38
N ASP A 40 7.83 9.09 14.99
CA ASP A 40 7.79 8.74 16.41
C ASP A 40 8.28 7.29 16.54
N THR A 41 9.46 7.11 17.14
CA THR A 41 10.12 5.80 17.22
C THR A 41 10.64 5.48 18.62
N THR A 42 10.85 4.20 18.88
CA THR A 42 11.50 3.71 20.09
C THR A 42 12.51 2.63 19.74
N ARG A 43 13.69 2.68 20.36
CA ARG A 43 14.68 1.59 20.23
C ARG A 43 14.38 0.51 21.25
N VAL A 44 14.26 -0.73 20.78
CA VAL A 44 14.06 -1.92 21.63
C VAL A 44 15.20 -2.91 21.38
N PRO A 45 15.59 -3.74 22.37
CA PRO A 45 16.62 -4.76 22.15
C PRO A 45 16.29 -5.64 20.94
N ALA A 46 17.26 -5.84 20.05
CA ALA A 46 17.10 -6.76 18.94
C ALA A 46 17.18 -8.22 19.45
N THR A 47 16.55 -9.14 18.73
CA THR A 47 16.64 -10.57 19.04
C THR A 47 17.97 -11.11 18.52
N SER A 48 18.88 -11.41 19.45
CA SER A 48 20.17 -11.98 19.11
C SER A 48 20.03 -13.38 18.55
N ARG A 49 20.73 -13.65 17.45
CA ARG A 49 20.86 -15.00 16.88
C ARG A 49 22.10 -15.10 16.02
N THR A 50 22.52 -16.33 15.80
CA THR A 50 23.59 -16.64 14.86
C THR A 50 23.00 -17.32 13.63
N GLY A 51 23.52 -16.98 12.45
CA GLY A 51 23.11 -17.62 11.19
C GLY A 51 24.23 -17.56 10.17
N ASN A 52 24.29 -18.54 9.27
CA ASN A 52 25.27 -18.52 8.19
C ASN A 52 24.90 -17.45 7.17
N VAL A 53 25.91 -16.75 6.68
CA VAL A 53 25.83 -15.78 5.59
C VAL A 53 26.98 -16.07 4.64
N CYS A 54 26.68 -16.16 3.36
CA CYS A 54 27.69 -16.30 2.33
C CYS A 54 28.11 -14.93 1.78
N ASP A 55 29.29 -14.85 1.20
CA ASP A 55 29.67 -13.71 0.37
C ASP A 55 28.74 -13.54 -0.85
N LYS A 56 28.95 -12.46 -1.61
CA LYS A 56 28.13 -12.13 -2.78
C LYS A 56 28.12 -13.21 -3.86
N ASN A 57 29.17 -14.02 -3.97
CA ASN A 57 29.27 -15.10 -4.96
C ASN A 57 28.55 -16.36 -4.45
N GLY A 58 28.51 -16.55 -3.13
CA GLY A 58 28.02 -17.75 -2.47
C GLY A 58 29.11 -18.77 -2.18
N ASP A 59 30.40 -18.40 -2.36
CA ASP A 59 31.53 -19.34 -2.29
C ASP A 59 31.99 -19.53 -0.84
N ASN A 60 32.01 -18.43 -0.05
CA ASN A 60 32.47 -18.45 1.33
C ASN A 60 31.32 -18.14 2.28
N CYS A 61 30.87 -19.16 3.02
CA CYS A 61 29.82 -19.03 4.03
C CYS A 61 30.41 -19.08 5.43
N ALA A 62 30.04 -18.11 6.26
CA ALA A 62 30.49 -18.03 7.64
C ALA A 62 29.33 -17.66 8.57
N SER A 63 29.48 -18.07 9.83
CA SER A 63 28.57 -17.68 10.90
C SER A 63 28.59 -16.17 11.10
N LYS A 64 27.42 -15.53 11.08
CA LYS A 64 27.21 -14.10 11.33
C LYS A 64 26.24 -13.90 12.50
N ASN A 65 26.55 -12.91 13.34
CA ASN A 65 25.70 -12.54 14.47
C ASN A 65 24.69 -11.46 14.02
N TYR A 66 23.43 -11.71 14.33
CA TYR A 66 22.31 -10.78 14.18
C TYR A 66 21.84 -10.33 15.55
N GLY A 67 21.11 -9.21 15.58
CA GLY A 67 20.57 -8.63 16.80
C GLY A 67 21.64 -8.27 17.81
N THR A 68 22.77 -7.71 17.35
CA THR A 68 23.83 -7.19 18.22
C THR A 68 23.55 -5.77 18.73
N GLY A 69 22.50 -5.13 18.23
CA GLY A 69 22.05 -3.80 18.60
C GLY A 69 20.56 -3.76 18.96
N THR A 70 19.83 -2.81 18.37
CA THR A 70 18.42 -2.54 18.67
C THR A 70 17.57 -2.63 17.40
N ASN A 71 16.29 -2.98 17.52
CA ASN A 71 15.32 -2.65 16.49
C ASN A 71 14.82 -1.21 16.69
N ILE A 72 14.53 -0.50 15.59
CA ILE A 72 13.89 0.82 15.64
C ILE A 72 12.40 0.62 15.40
N LYS A 73 11.60 0.60 16.48
CA LYS A 73 10.15 0.44 16.42
C LYS A 73 9.48 1.74 16.01
N LEU A 74 8.57 1.66 15.05
CA LEU A 74 7.68 2.75 14.64
C LEU A 74 6.43 2.75 15.54
N ASN A 75 6.23 3.87 16.24
CA ASN A 75 5.02 4.11 17.03
C ASN A 75 3.99 4.94 16.26
N GLY A 76 4.49 5.81 15.38
CA GLY A 76 3.69 6.80 14.67
C GLY A 76 4.55 7.79 13.90
N PHE A 77 3.95 8.87 13.45
CA PHE A 77 4.64 9.92 12.72
C PHE A 77 3.86 11.23 12.78
N LYS A 78 4.50 12.31 12.35
CA LYS A 78 3.84 13.59 12.12
C LYS A 78 3.83 13.90 10.62
N ALA A 79 2.70 14.36 10.09
CA ALA A 79 2.60 14.83 8.71
C ALA A 79 1.52 15.91 8.59
N GLY A 80 1.81 16.97 7.84
CA GLY A 80 0.86 18.07 7.63
C GLY A 80 0.40 18.72 8.94
N GLY A 81 1.27 18.73 9.96
CA GLY A 81 0.96 19.27 11.28
C GLY A 81 0.11 18.35 12.18
N LYS A 82 -0.28 17.16 11.75
CA LYS A 82 -1.05 16.18 12.54
C LYS A 82 -0.16 15.02 13.01
N ASP A 83 -0.44 14.51 14.21
CA ASP A 83 0.20 13.31 14.75
C ASP A 83 -0.65 12.07 14.46
N TYR A 84 0.01 10.99 14.06
CA TYR A 84 -0.59 9.71 13.73
C TYR A 84 0.01 8.60 14.59
N SER A 85 -0.78 7.57 14.87
CA SER A 85 -0.33 6.33 15.52
C SER A 85 -0.63 5.13 14.65
N ILE A 86 0.23 4.11 14.72
CA ILE A 86 -0.06 2.83 14.09
C ILE A 86 -1.30 2.21 14.77
N LEU A 87 -2.32 1.88 13.98
CA LEU A 87 -3.47 1.12 14.46
C LEU A 87 -3.15 -0.38 14.43
N LYS A 88 -2.73 -0.87 13.26
CA LYS A 88 -2.36 -2.26 13.04
C LYS A 88 -1.46 -2.38 11.82
N LEU A 89 -0.78 -3.52 11.71
CA LEU A 89 -0.17 -3.95 10.46
C LEU A 89 -1.24 -4.59 9.55
N VAL A 90 -0.99 -4.57 8.25
CA VAL A 90 -1.77 -5.30 7.25
C VAL A 90 -1.67 -6.81 7.52
N ASP A 91 -2.68 -7.55 7.06
CA ASP A 91 -2.76 -8.99 7.29
C ASP A 91 -1.70 -9.73 6.46
N GLU A 92 -1.37 -9.20 5.28
CA GLU A 92 -0.45 -9.84 4.34
C GLU A 92 0.27 -8.80 3.49
N ALA A 93 1.55 -9.03 3.22
CA ALA A 93 2.30 -8.36 2.16
C ALA A 93 2.66 -9.41 1.11
N ARG A 94 2.46 -9.13 -0.17
CA ARG A 94 2.68 -10.09 -1.26
C ARG A 94 3.39 -9.46 -2.44
N PHE A 95 4.49 -10.09 -2.85
CA PHE A 95 5.30 -9.65 -3.99
C PHE A 95 4.88 -10.41 -5.24
N GLN A 96 4.27 -9.71 -6.18
CA GLN A 96 3.80 -10.27 -7.45
C GLN A 96 4.92 -10.19 -8.48
N ARG A 97 5.14 -11.32 -9.15
CA ARG A 97 6.34 -11.55 -9.93
C ARG A 97 6.02 -11.93 -11.36
N VAL A 98 6.75 -11.35 -12.30
CA VAL A 98 6.72 -11.72 -13.71
C VAL A 98 8.14 -12.11 -14.13
N ASN A 99 8.35 -13.42 -14.30
CA ASN A 99 9.65 -13.94 -14.73
C ASN A 99 10.15 -13.26 -16.01
N ASN A 100 11.47 -13.07 -16.07
CA ASN A 100 12.17 -12.54 -17.23
C ASN A 100 13.40 -13.41 -17.56
N ASN A 101 14.18 -13.00 -18.55
CA ASN A 101 15.34 -13.78 -19.01
C ASN A 101 16.52 -13.77 -18.03
N LYS A 102 16.54 -12.87 -17.05
CA LYS A 102 17.63 -12.69 -16.07
C LYS A 102 17.32 -13.30 -14.71
N VAL A 103 16.04 -13.32 -14.31
CA VAL A 103 15.61 -13.88 -13.03
C VAL A 103 14.26 -14.59 -13.15
N GLN A 104 14.17 -15.71 -12.44
CA GLN A 104 12.97 -16.53 -12.36
C GLN A 104 12.72 -16.95 -10.91
N GLY A 105 11.46 -17.18 -10.58
CA GLY A 105 11.05 -17.69 -9.27
C GLY A 105 11.13 -16.64 -8.17
N ILE A 106 11.22 -17.10 -6.92
CA ILE A 106 11.25 -16.24 -5.75
C ILE A 106 12.70 -15.92 -5.39
N ARG A 107 13.03 -14.63 -5.42
CA ARG A 107 14.26 -14.07 -4.87
C ARG A 107 13.89 -12.98 -3.87
N HIS A 108 14.46 -13.08 -2.67
CA HIS A 108 14.37 -12.05 -1.65
C HIS A 108 15.59 -11.13 -1.72
N ILE A 109 15.35 -9.82 -1.68
CA ILE A 109 16.41 -8.81 -1.64
C ILE A 109 16.03 -7.84 -0.53
N TYR A 110 16.73 -7.91 0.59
CA TYR A 110 16.39 -7.16 1.78
C TYR A 110 17.63 -6.60 2.43
N PHE A 111 17.47 -5.53 3.18
CA PHE A 111 18.53 -4.97 3.99
C PHE A 111 18.16 -4.98 5.47
N LEU A 112 19.20 -4.95 6.30
CA LEU A 112 19.12 -4.87 7.75
C LEU A 112 20.16 -3.86 8.26
N GLU A 113 19.89 -3.16 9.36
CA GLU A 113 20.85 -2.25 9.98
C GLU A 113 22.17 -3.00 10.28
N ALA A 114 23.27 -2.45 9.78
CA ALA A 114 24.60 -2.98 9.99
C ALA A 114 25.01 -2.80 11.46
N GLY A 115 25.62 -3.83 12.03
CA GLY A 115 26.20 -3.78 13.38
C GLY A 115 27.70 -3.46 13.35
N SER A 116 28.32 -3.44 14.53
CA SER A 116 29.78 -3.34 14.65
C SER A 116 30.48 -4.65 14.27
N ASN A 117 31.77 -4.60 13.95
CA ASN A 117 32.62 -5.77 13.73
C ASN A 117 32.03 -6.80 12.74
N ASN A 118 31.46 -6.32 11.63
CA ASN A 118 30.80 -7.15 10.62
C ASN A 118 29.64 -8.01 11.17
N SER A 119 28.88 -7.49 12.14
CA SER A 119 27.62 -8.08 12.62
C SER A 119 26.41 -7.35 12.01
N ILE A 120 25.20 -7.84 12.31
CA ILE A 120 23.93 -7.19 11.96
C ILE A 120 23.28 -6.69 13.25
N GLY A 121 23.01 -5.38 13.28
CA GLY A 121 22.52 -4.69 14.46
C GLY A 121 21.05 -5.00 14.77
N SER A 122 20.23 -5.12 13.73
CA SER A 122 18.81 -5.43 13.86
C SER A 122 18.54 -6.94 13.98
N SER A 123 17.31 -7.26 14.35
CA SER A 123 16.82 -8.65 14.37
C SER A 123 16.81 -9.21 12.96
N ALA A 124 17.08 -10.51 12.83
CA ALA A 124 17.14 -11.12 11.51
C ALA A 124 15.75 -11.25 10.86
N VAL A 125 15.68 -10.90 9.59
CA VAL A 125 14.59 -11.21 8.65
C VAL A 125 15.19 -11.96 7.45
N PHE A 126 14.39 -12.79 6.77
CA PHE A 126 14.87 -13.62 5.66
C PHE A 126 14.06 -13.50 4.38
N THR A 127 12.92 -12.85 4.47
CA THR A 127 11.98 -12.60 3.38
C THR A 127 11.73 -11.10 3.27
N MET A 128 11.31 -10.65 2.09
CA MET A 128 10.96 -9.25 1.90
C MET A 128 9.60 -8.95 2.55
N GLU A 129 8.70 -9.94 2.55
CA GLU A 129 7.41 -9.94 3.21
C GLU A 129 7.53 -9.64 4.70
N ASP A 130 8.45 -10.31 5.40
CA ASP A 130 8.72 -10.04 6.82
C ASP A 130 9.33 -8.64 7.03
N ALA A 131 10.20 -8.19 6.12
CA ALA A 131 10.85 -6.89 6.22
C ALA A 131 9.85 -5.72 6.06
N VAL A 132 8.91 -5.80 5.11
CA VAL A 132 7.96 -4.72 4.84
C VAL A 132 6.69 -4.78 5.70
N ARG A 133 6.35 -5.95 6.25
CA ARG A 133 5.24 -6.15 7.20
C ARG A 133 5.73 -6.20 8.64
N SER A 134 6.67 -5.31 8.95
CA SER A 134 7.27 -5.13 10.27
C SER A 134 6.75 -3.82 10.90
N ASP A 135 6.87 -3.67 12.22
CA ASP A 135 6.83 -2.37 12.90
C ASP A 135 8.25 -1.84 13.19
N PHE A 136 9.29 -2.53 12.70
CA PHE A 136 10.68 -2.09 12.79
C PHE A 136 11.20 -1.52 11.47
N ILE A 137 11.69 -0.28 11.51
CA ILE A 137 12.06 0.51 10.31
C ILE A 137 13.54 0.42 9.94
N ASN A 138 14.32 -0.37 10.67
CA ASN A 138 15.75 -0.57 10.43
C ASN A 138 16.03 -1.85 9.61
N GLY A 139 15.08 -2.18 8.73
CA GLY A 139 15.13 -3.21 7.71
C GLY A 139 14.09 -2.95 6.63
N GLY A 140 14.29 -3.50 5.43
CA GLY A 140 13.46 -3.23 4.27
C GLY A 140 13.91 -4.03 3.05
N THR A 141 13.41 -3.66 1.87
CA THR A 141 13.83 -4.21 0.57
C THR A 141 14.85 -3.29 -0.09
N ASP A 142 15.72 -3.83 -0.92
CA ASP A 142 16.66 -3.05 -1.74
C ASP A 142 16.22 -3.14 -3.20
N ASN A 143 16.04 -1.98 -3.87
CA ASN A 143 15.70 -1.91 -5.29
C ASN A 143 14.52 -2.81 -5.71
N VAL A 144 13.37 -2.68 -5.04
CA VAL A 144 12.30 -3.69 -5.09
C VAL A 144 11.81 -4.05 -6.49
N PHE A 145 11.82 -3.09 -7.42
CA PHE A 145 11.34 -3.27 -8.80
C PHE A 145 12.48 -3.25 -9.84
N ALA A 146 13.73 -3.31 -9.42
CA ALA A 146 14.84 -3.40 -10.38
C ALA A 146 14.86 -4.80 -11.01
N ASN A 147 14.49 -4.91 -12.28
CA ASN A 147 14.24 -6.19 -12.95
C ASN A 147 15.33 -6.62 -13.93
N ASP A 148 16.34 -5.76 -14.16
CA ASP A 148 17.17 -5.86 -15.34
C ASP A 148 18.67 -5.63 -15.11
N SER A 149 19.09 -4.91 -14.08
CA SER A 149 20.50 -4.51 -13.92
C SER A 149 20.97 -4.53 -12.47
N GLY A 150 22.29 -4.51 -12.28
CA GLY A 150 22.92 -4.53 -10.97
C GLY A 150 23.11 -5.94 -10.39
N VAL A 151 23.54 -5.99 -9.13
CA VAL A 151 23.64 -7.25 -8.36
C VAL A 151 22.27 -7.60 -7.80
N ASN A 152 21.58 -6.60 -7.23
CA ASN A 152 20.30 -6.72 -6.54
C ASN A 152 19.14 -6.44 -7.48
N PHE A 153 18.86 -7.38 -8.38
CA PHE A 153 17.69 -7.34 -9.26
C PHE A 153 16.73 -8.51 -9.00
N ASN A 154 15.45 -8.25 -9.24
CA ASN A 154 14.34 -9.16 -9.02
C ASN A 154 13.44 -9.28 -10.25
N ASN A 155 12.28 -9.90 -10.08
CA ASN A 155 11.23 -10.04 -11.09
C ASN A 155 9.90 -9.50 -10.56
N ILE A 156 9.94 -8.53 -9.66
CA ILE A 156 8.74 -8.01 -9.00
C ILE A 156 8.18 -6.88 -9.85
N GLU A 157 6.86 -6.89 -10.02
CA GLU A 157 6.14 -5.87 -10.77
C GLU A 157 5.05 -5.20 -9.91
N ARG A 158 4.67 -5.79 -8.77
CA ARG A 158 3.69 -5.23 -7.85
C ARG A 158 3.92 -5.76 -6.43
N VAL A 159 3.73 -4.90 -5.42
CA VAL A 159 3.73 -5.30 -4.01
C VAL A 159 2.35 -4.97 -3.42
N ASP A 160 1.61 -5.99 -3.03
CA ASP A 160 0.29 -5.88 -2.42
C ASP A 160 0.40 -5.83 -0.90
N PHE A 161 -0.28 -4.88 -0.27
CA PHE A 161 -0.44 -4.78 1.18
C PHE A 161 -1.93 -4.92 1.51
N LEU A 162 -2.30 -6.10 2.03
CA LEU A 162 -3.69 -6.57 2.08
C LEU A 162 -4.29 -6.52 3.47
N ILE A 163 -5.50 -5.99 3.55
CA ILE A 163 -6.39 -6.06 4.71
C ILE A 163 -7.56 -6.96 4.30
N LYS A 164 -7.52 -8.24 4.71
CA LYS A 164 -8.39 -9.32 4.22
C LYS A 164 -9.85 -9.08 4.52
N SER A 165 -10.15 -8.45 5.66
CA SER A 165 -11.52 -8.09 6.04
C SER A 165 -12.07 -6.91 5.23
N GLY A 166 -11.23 -6.21 4.49
CA GLY A 166 -11.50 -4.85 4.04
C GLY A 166 -11.62 -3.87 5.22
N LEU A 167 -11.70 -2.60 4.89
CA LEU A 167 -11.99 -1.51 5.82
C LEU A 167 -12.89 -0.48 5.16
N ILE A 168 -13.71 0.18 5.97
CA ILE A 168 -14.60 1.25 5.52
C ILE A 168 -14.34 2.46 6.40
N VAL A 169 -13.83 3.52 5.79
CA VAL A 169 -13.49 4.76 6.51
C VAL A 169 -14.71 5.67 6.57
N LYS A 170 -14.99 6.22 7.76
CA LYS A 170 -16.05 7.19 7.95
C LYS A 170 -15.71 8.52 7.26
N PRO A 171 -16.73 9.28 6.81
CA PRO A 171 -16.52 10.52 6.05
C PRO A 171 -15.51 11.49 6.66
N ASP A 172 -15.54 11.68 7.98
CA ASP A 172 -14.68 12.67 8.65
C ASP A 172 -13.20 12.28 8.70
N TYR A 173 -12.85 11.05 8.32
CA TYR A 173 -11.50 10.49 8.46
C TYR A 173 -10.85 10.03 7.16
N VAL A 174 -11.48 10.18 5.99
CA VAL A 174 -10.88 9.73 4.72
C VAL A 174 -9.56 10.43 4.40
N ASN A 175 -9.37 11.67 4.87
CA ASN A 175 -8.11 12.42 4.72
C ASN A 175 -7.08 12.12 5.81
N ASP A 176 -7.51 11.48 6.89
CA ASP A 176 -6.78 11.37 8.16
C ASP A 176 -6.51 9.91 8.57
N ALA A 177 -7.03 8.95 7.83
CA ALA A 177 -6.66 7.54 7.91
C ALA A 177 -5.94 7.14 6.62
N GLY A 178 -4.95 6.25 6.73
CA GLY A 178 -4.19 5.84 5.55
C GLY A 178 -2.93 5.04 5.87
N PHE A 179 -1.99 5.11 4.95
CA PHE A 179 -0.78 4.28 4.94
C PHE A 179 0.47 5.16 4.96
N LEU A 180 1.53 4.64 5.57
CA LEU A 180 2.85 5.27 5.56
C LEU A 180 3.76 4.45 4.64
N ILE A 181 4.28 5.09 3.60
CA ILE A 181 5.33 4.53 2.76
C ILE A 181 6.66 5.09 3.26
N LEU A 182 7.57 4.19 3.64
CA LEU A 182 8.93 4.56 4.01
C LEU A 182 9.92 4.02 3.00
N GLU A 183 10.97 4.79 2.77
CA GLU A 183 12.05 4.42 1.86
C GLU A 183 13.39 4.85 2.46
N ARG A 184 14.48 4.17 2.05
CA ARG A 184 15.85 4.54 2.38
C ARG A 184 16.45 5.41 1.27
N GLY A 185 16.71 6.69 1.56
CA GLY A 185 17.44 7.60 0.65
C GLY A 185 16.63 8.79 0.12
N GLY A 186 15.33 8.63 -0.05
CA GLY A 186 14.32 9.60 -0.43
C GLY A 186 14.30 9.89 -1.93
N ASN A 187 14.65 8.90 -2.75
CA ASN A 187 15.15 9.16 -4.10
C ASN A 187 14.51 8.32 -5.21
N ASP A 188 13.42 7.63 -4.94
CA ASP A 188 12.75 6.78 -5.93
C ASP A 188 11.31 7.22 -6.20
N SER A 189 10.94 7.15 -7.48
CA SER A 189 9.56 7.31 -7.92
C SER A 189 8.87 5.94 -7.92
N PHE A 190 7.58 5.96 -7.63
CA PHE A 190 6.75 4.75 -7.69
C PHE A 190 5.32 5.12 -8.07
N ASN A 191 4.52 4.11 -8.39
CA ASN A 191 3.07 4.28 -8.52
C ASN A 191 2.34 3.52 -7.40
N ILE A 192 1.18 4.02 -6.99
CA ILE A 192 0.35 3.42 -5.94
C ILE A 192 -1.13 3.43 -6.34
N ALA A 193 -1.87 2.39 -5.94
CA ALA A 193 -3.32 2.34 -6.09
C ALA A 193 -3.97 1.62 -4.90
N ALA A 194 -5.21 2.01 -4.57
CA ALA A 194 -6.04 1.24 -3.64
C ALA A 194 -6.44 -0.11 -4.24
N ILE A 195 -6.51 -1.15 -3.40
CA ILE A 195 -7.12 -2.43 -3.76
C ILE A 195 -8.60 -2.33 -3.40
N THR A 196 -9.47 -2.32 -4.40
CA THR A 196 -10.91 -2.06 -4.20
C THR A 196 -11.75 -3.33 -4.20
N GLU A 197 -11.27 -4.40 -4.82
CA GLU A 197 -11.90 -5.72 -4.80
C GLU A 197 -10.84 -6.82 -4.71
N VAL A 198 -11.20 -7.92 -4.05
CA VAL A 198 -10.41 -9.17 -4.01
C VAL A 198 -11.26 -10.33 -4.52
N ASP A 199 -10.62 -11.32 -5.15
CA ASP A 199 -11.26 -12.54 -5.61
C ASP A 199 -11.52 -13.54 -4.45
N ALA A 200 -12.13 -14.68 -4.77
CA ALA A 200 -12.42 -15.74 -3.79
C ALA A 200 -11.19 -16.34 -3.11
N ASN A 201 -9.99 -16.15 -3.68
CA ASN A 201 -8.72 -16.60 -3.12
C ASN A 201 -8.00 -15.48 -2.34
N GLY A 202 -8.61 -14.29 -2.22
CA GLY A 202 -8.02 -13.13 -1.57
C GLY A 202 -6.94 -12.43 -2.42
N ASN A 203 -6.92 -12.64 -3.74
CA ASN A 203 -6.06 -11.88 -4.65
C ASN A 203 -6.74 -10.57 -5.05
N PRO A 204 -6.00 -9.44 -5.18
CA PRO A 204 -6.54 -8.25 -5.81
C PRO A 204 -7.15 -8.55 -7.18
N SER A 205 -8.44 -8.22 -7.36
CA SER A 205 -9.17 -8.36 -8.62
C SER A 205 -9.50 -7.02 -9.27
N LYS A 206 -9.42 -5.91 -8.51
CA LYS A 206 -9.63 -4.56 -9.00
C LYS A 206 -8.86 -3.53 -8.18
N PHE A 207 -8.43 -2.47 -8.86
CA PHE A 207 -7.70 -1.36 -8.29
C PHE A 207 -8.45 -0.03 -8.49
N GLY A 208 -8.17 0.93 -7.62
CA GLY A 208 -8.53 2.33 -7.84
C GLY A 208 -7.65 3.00 -8.88
N ASN A 209 -7.69 4.33 -8.94
CA ASN A 209 -6.83 5.10 -9.83
C ASN A 209 -5.36 4.88 -9.48
N LEU A 210 -4.53 4.74 -10.52
CA LEU A 210 -3.08 4.73 -10.37
C LEU A 210 -2.57 6.15 -10.11
N ILE A 211 -1.84 6.32 -9.02
CA ILE A 211 -1.26 7.60 -8.61
C ILE A 211 0.24 7.51 -8.72
N ASN A 212 0.83 8.46 -9.47
CA ASN A 212 2.26 8.59 -9.57
C ASN A 212 2.81 9.42 -8.40
N VAL A 213 3.78 8.85 -7.69
CA VAL A 213 4.54 9.52 -6.65
C VAL A 213 5.92 9.83 -7.23
N ASN A 214 6.07 11.07 -7.69
CA ASN A 214 7.28 11.53 -8.35
C ASN A 214 8.28 12.09 -7.34
N LYS A 215 9.46 11.47 -7.25
CA LYS A 215 10.57 11.89 -6.39
C LYS A 215 11.00 13.34 -6.59
N ASP A 216 10.90 13.87 -7.82
CA ASP A 216 11.40 15.20 -8.19
C ASP A 216 10.52 16.34 -7.66
N THR A 217 9.39 16.01 -7.03
CA THR A 217 8.46 16.99 -6.42
C THR A 217 8.83 17.37 -4.99
N GLY A 218 9.87 16.75 -4.40
CA GLY A 218 10.23 16.95 -2.99
C GLY A 218 9.22 16.34 -2.01
N ILE A 219 8.49 15.31 -2.47
CA ILE A 219 7.46 14.61 -1.70
C ILE A 219 8.02 13.75 -0.57
N TRP A 220 9.29 13.38 -0.62
CA TRP A 220 9.94 12.58 0.43
C TRP A 220 10.27 13.43 1.66
N GLY A 221 9.59 13.16 2.78
CA GLY A 221 9.83 13.82 4.06
C GLY A 221 10.97 13.15 4.81
N ASN A 222 12.01 13.89 5.21
CA ASN A 222 13.16 13.34 5.92
C ASN A 222 12.84 13.11 7.41
N SER A 223 12.98 11.88 7.89
CA SER A 223 12.70 11.54 9.29
C SER A 223 13.78 12.01 10.27
N GLY A 224 14.98 12.34 9.78
CA GLY A 224 16.19 12.56 10.59
C GLY A 224 16.87 11.27 11.08
N ILE A 225 16.28 10.10 10.82
CA ILE A 225 16.85 8.80 11.22
C ILE A 225 17.80 8.34 10.11
N ASN A 226 19.07 8.13 10.47
CA ASN A 226 20.12 7.66 9.58
C ASN A 226 20.56 6.23 9.97
N ILE A 227 20.61 5.32 9.01
CA ILE A 227 20.99 3.92 9.22
C ILE A 227 22.04 3.49 8.19
N SER A 228 23.09 2.80 8.67
CA SER A 228 23.98 2.01 7.81
C SER A 228 23.38 0.61 7.66
N THR A 229 23.50 0.00 6.48
CA THR A 229 22.75 -1.23 6.18
C THR A 229 23.59 -2.27 5.47
N SER A 230 23.41 -3.53 5.83
CA SER A 230 23.89 -4.68 5.06
C SER A 230 22.75 -5.19 4.17
N VAL A 231 23.03 -5.40 2.89
CA VAL A 231 22.05 -5.88 1.90
C VAL A 231 22.29 -7.35 1.59
N PHE A 232 21.21 -8.09 1.53
CA PHE A 232 21.19 -9.53 1.37
C PHE A 232 20.35 -9.97 0.19
N GLN A 233 20.79 -11.05 -0.44
CA GLN A 233 19.95 -11.86 -1.30
C GLN A 233 19.67 -13.21 -0.67
N ASN A 234 18.47 -13.72 -0.88
CA ASN A 234 18.10 -15.05 -0.41
C ASN A 234 17.14 -15.75 -1.38
N GLN A 235 17.29 -17.06 -1.51
CA GLN A 235 16.40 -17.95 -2.27
C GLN A 235 16.25 -19.26 -1.51
N SER A 236 15.09 -19.91 -1.65
CA SER A 236 14.77 -21.13 -0.89
C SER A 236 15.71 -22.30 -1.15
N ASN A 237 16.35 -22.34 -2.32
CA ASN A 237 17.31 -23.37 -2.70
C ASN A 237 18.77 -23.03 -2.37
N TRP A 238 19.03 -21.92 -1.66
CA TRP A 238 20.37 -21.56 -1.22
C TRP A 238 20.64 -22.05 0.21
N ASN A 239 21.89 -22.41 0.49
CA ASN A 239 22.30 -22.88 1.82
C ASN A 239 22.23 -21.77 2.89
N ALA A 240 22.37 -20.51 2.47
CA ALA A 240 22.31 -19.33 3.32
C ALA A 240 22.11 -18.06 2.46
N PRO A 241 21.63 -16.95 3.06
CA PRO A 241 21.61 -15.65 2.39
C PRO A 241 23.02 -15.19 1.98
N LYS A 242 23.11 -14.47 0.86
CA LYS A 242 24.34 -13.83 0.38
C LYS A 242 24.36 -12.37 0.80
N LEU A 243 25.44 -11.92 1.44
CA LEU A 243 25.71 -10.50 1.67
C LEU A 243 26.23 -9.87 0.38
N THR A 244 25.43 -9.03 -0.26
CA THR A 244 25.79 -8.44 -1.56
C THR A 244 26.55 -7.13 -1.42
N THR A 245 26.21 -6.32 -0.41
CA THR A 245 26.92 -5.09 -0.09
C THR A 245 26.68 -4.64 1.36
N THR A 246 27.48 -3.69 1.84
CA THR A 246 27.18 -2.91 3.05
C THR A 246 27.35 -1.45 2.70
N LEU A 247 26.30 -0.68 2.95
CA LEU A 247 26.17 0.72 2.59
C LEU A 247 26.33 1.59 3.85
N GLY A 248 26.90 2.77 3.65
CA GLY A 248 27.02 3.79 4.70
C GLY A 248 25.66 4.36 5.10
N GLY A 249 25.70 5.31 6.02
CA GLY A 249 24.49 5.90 6.60
C GLY A 249 23.61 6.60 5.57
N GLN A 250 22.37 6.13 5.40
CA GLN A 250 21.33 6.78 4.60
C GLN A 250 20.12 7.15 5.47
N ASN A 251 19.47 8.27 5.16
CA ASN A 251 18.29 8.71 5.89
C ASN A 251 17.04 7.95 5.45
N ILE A 252 16.18 7.63 6.41
CA ILE A 252 14.83 7.14 6.14
C ILE A 252 13.94 8.34 5.78
N HIS A 253 13.21 8.22 4.69
CA HIS A 253 12.21 9.19 4.27
C HIS A 253 10.81 8.56 4.27
N GLY A 254 9.77 9.40 4.30
CA GLY A 254 8.40 8.91 4.32
C GLY A 254 7.38 9.81 3.65
N ILE A 255 6.28 9.16 3.24
CA ILE A 255 5.10 9.76 2.64
C ILE A 255 3.87 9.14 3.29
N PHE A 256 2.97 9.99 3.79
CA PHE A 256 1.64 9.59 4.20
C PHE A 256 0.68 9.63 3.00
N VAL A 257 0.00 8.52 2.75
CA VAL A 257 -1.00 8.36 1.71
C VAL A 257 -2.34 8.13 2.39
N SER A 258 -3.20 9.14 2.39
CA SER A 258 -4.55 9.02 2.95
C SER A 258 -5.46 8.16 2.06
N ILE A 259 -6.56 7.65 2.61
CA ILE A 259 -7.58 6.94 1.82
C ILE A 259 -8.15 7.83 0.72
N ALA A 260 -8.40 9.11 1.02
CA ALA A 260 -8.83 10.09 0.03
C ALA A 260 -7.78 10.33 -1.06
N SER A 261 -6.49 10.21 -0.73
CA SER A 261 -5.41 10.31 -1.71
C SER A 261 -5.45 9.20 -2.74
N LEU A 262 -5.95 8.03 -2.37
CA LEU A 262 -6.17 6.90 -3.27
C LEU A 262 -7.45 7.00 -4.11
N GLY A 263 -8.14 8.14 -4.06
CA GLY A 263 -9.41 8.37 -4.75
C GLY A 263 -10.58 7.59 -4.15
N ILE A 264 -10.44 7.09 -2.93
CA ILE A 264 -11.48 6.33 -2.24
C ILE A 264 -12.37 7.29 -1.45
N ALA A 265 -13.65 7.29 -1.80
CA ALA A 265 -14.67 8.08 -1.12
C ALA A 265 -15.08 7.41 0.20
N SER A 266 -15.71 8.18 1.08
CA SER A 266 -16.28 7.65 2.32
C SER A 266 -17.28 6.52 2.04
N ASN A 267 -17.36 5.55 2.94
CA ASN A 267 -18.23 4.37 2.83
C ASN A 267 -17.89 3.39 1.70
N GLN A 268 -16.78 3.58 0.99
CA GLN A 268 -16.24 2.55 0.09
C GLN A 268 -15.36 1.57 0.87
N THR A 269 -15.45 0.29 0.52
CA THR A 269 -14.54 -0.73 1.06
C THR A 269 -13.20 -0.65 0.35
N VAL A 270 -12.12 -0.70 1.12
CA VAL A 270 -10.75 -0.83 0.59
C VAL A 270 -10.07 -2.02 1.28
N TYR A 271 -9.35 -2.82 0.51
CA TYR A 271 -8.66 -4.03 0.96
C TYR A 271 -7.15 -3.80 1.13
N GLY A 272 -6.76 -2.53 1.27
CA GLY A 272 -5.37 -2.09 1.35
C GLY A 272 -4.91 -1.37 0.09
N TYR A 273 -3.62 -1.50 -0.25
CA TYR A 273 -3.03 -0.80 -1.39
C TYR A 273 -1.95 -1.65 -2.06
N ALA A 274 -1.61 -1.29 -3.30
CA ALA A 274 -0.50 -1.88 -4.01
C ALA A 274 0.47 -0.81 -4.49
N VAL A 275 1.76 -1.14 -4.46
CA VAL A 275 2.86 -0.34 -4.98
C VAL A 275 3.38 -0.97 -6.26
N PHE A 276 3.75 -0.14 -7.21
CA PHE A 276 4.19 -0.51 -8.55
C PHE A 276 5.44 0.29 -8.95
N PRO A 277 6.24 -0.20 -9.92
CA PRO A 277 7.37 0.56 -10.45
C PRO A 277 6.95 1.91 -11.04
N GLY A 278 7.90 2.84 -11.13
CA GLY A 278 7.65 4.21 -11.61
C GLY A 278 7.33 4.30 -13.11
N ASP A 279 7.61 3.28 -13.90
CA ASP A 279 7.56 3.27 -15.37
C ASP A 279 6.26 2.69 -15.98
N ILE A 280 5.25 2.42 -15.15
CA ILE A 280 3.91 2.01 -15.62
C ILE A 280 2.97 3.22 -15.78
N THR A 281 1.85 3.00 -16.48
CA THR A 281 0.86 4.06 -16.76
C THR A 281 -0.55 3.60 -16.42
N SER A 282 -1.54 4.50 -16.53
CA SER A 282 -2.94 4.16 -16.27
C SER A 282 -3.54 3.13 -17.23
N SER A 283 -2.90 2.83 -18.36
CA SER A 283 -3.30 1.77 -19.29
C SER A 283 -2.68 0.40 -18.96
N SER A 284 -1.83 0.33 -17.93
CA SER A 284 -1.21 -0.92 -17.47
C SER A 284 -2.26 -1.85 -16.84
N ASP A 285 -2.14 -3.14 -17.14
CA ASP A 285 -2.95 -4.21 -16.57
C ASP A 285 -2.50 -4.48 -15.13
N LEU A 286 -3.07 -3.72 -14.18
CA LEU A 286 -2.67 -3.79 -12.78
C LEU A 286 -2.98 -5.14 -12.12
N VAL A 287 -3.89 -5.94 -12.68
CA VAL A 287 -4.31 -7.23 -12.13
C VAL A 287 -3.43 -8.36 -12.66
N GLY A 288 -3.37 -8.52 -13.98
CA GLY A 288 -2.66 -9.60 -14.65
C GLY A 288 -1.19 -9.30 -14.96
N LEU A 289 -0.76 -8.03 -14.85
CA LEU A 289 0.62 -7.57 -15.07
C LEU A 289 1.12 -7.83 -16.49
N SER A 290 0.22 -8.08 -17.44
CA SER A 290 0.53 -8.62 -18.76
C SER A 290 1.34 -7.66 -19.65
N ASN A 291 1.25 -6.36 -19.40
CA ASN A 291 1.92 -5.30 -20.17
C ASN A 291 2.92 -4.47 -19.33
N PHE A 292 3.41 -5.01 -18.22
CA PHE A 292 4.44 -4.36 -17.41
C PHE A 292 5.84 -4.46 -18.06
N PRO A 293 6.68 -3.41 -17.96
CA PRO A 293 8.06 -3.47 -18.43
C PRO A 293 8.88 -4.49 -17.62
N LYS A 294 9.35 -5.56 -18.27
CA LYS A 294 10.21 -6.58 -17.60
C LYS A 294 11.65 -6.14 -17.38
N THR A 295 11.95 -4.87 -17.63
CA THR A 295 13.30 -4.30 -17.66
C THR A 295 13.40 -2.99 -16.89
N THR A 296 12.53 -2.77 -15.90
CA THR A 296 12.63 -1.63 -15.00
C THR A 296 14.01 -1.60 -14.33
N SER A 297 14.70 -0.47 -14.39
CA SER A 297 16.07 -0.31 -13.86
C SER A 297 16.07 0.56 -12.61
N ASP A 298 16.89 0.18 -11.62
CA ASP A 298 17.18 0.99 -10.43
C ASP A 298 17.80 2.35 -10.80
N GLY A 299 18.75 2.36 -11.74
CA GLY A 299 19.42 3.58 -12.19
C GLY A 299 18.52 4.62 -12.88
N SER A 300 17.31 4.23 -13.28
CA SER A 300 16.31 5.14 -13.87
C SER A 300 15.50 5.93 -12.83
N GLY A 301 15.56 5.52 -11.56
CA GLY A 301 14.69 6.04 -10.49
C GLY A 301 13.27 5.48 -10.50
N ASN A 302 12.97 4.48 -11.35
CA ASN A 302 11.66 3.81 -11.42
C ASN A 302 11.67 2.41 -10.78
N GLY A 303 12.85 1.78 -10.67
CA GLY A 303 13.03 0.45 -10.11
C GLY A 303 13.60 0.42 -8.69
N GLY A 304 14.20 1.53 -8.25
CA GLY A 304 15.13 1.58 -7.12
C GLY A 304 14.49 1.63 -5.74
N LEU A 305 13.16 1.61 -5.63
CA LEU A 305 12.46 1.83 -4.37
C LEU A 305 12.95 0.89 -3.25
N ASP A 306 13.65 1.48 -2.28
CA ASP A 306 14.18 0.83 -1.09
C ASP A 306 13.12 0.76 0.03
N LEU A 307 12.07 -0.02 -0.19
CA LEU A 307 10.86 -0.03 0.64
C LEU A 307 11.12 -0.50 2.09
N ILE A 308 10.79 0.33 3.08
CA ILE A 308 10.89 0.05 4.52
C ILE A 308 9.50 -0.15 5.10
N SER A 309 9.29 -1.23 5.88
CA SER A 309 8.25 -1.34 6.92
C SER A 309 6.88 -0.68 6.62
N SER A 310 6.39 -0.78 5.38
CA SER A 310 5.28 0.05 4.88
C SER A 310 3.89 -0.55 5.15
N GLY A 311 3.82 -1.76 5.71
CA GLY A 311 2.56 -2.47 5.96
C GLY A 311 1.71 -1.94 7.12
N GLY A 312 1.81 -0.66 7.52
CA GLY A 312 1.04 -0.10 8.63
C GLY A 312 -0.21 0.65 8.18
N LEU A 313 -1.34 0.44 8.88
CA LEU A 313 -2.52 1.29 8.83
C LEU A 313 -2.45 2.32 9.97
N PHE A 314 -2.59 3.58 9.63
CA PHE A 314 -2.44 4.71 10.57
C PHE A 314 -3.71 5.55 10.66
N ILE A 315 -3.94 6.07 11.85
CA ILE A 315 -5.05 6.96 12.19
C ILE A 315 -4.52 8.11 13.06
N PRO A 316 -5.29 9.21 13.25
CA PRO A 316 -4.85 10.30 14.10
C PRO A 316 -4.61 9.80 15.53
N LYS A 317 -3.53 10.27 16.14
CA LYS A 317 -3.13 9.88 17.49
C LYS A 317 -4.25 10.20 18.47
N ASN A 318 -4.49 9.28 19.41
CA ASN A 318 -5.55 9.38 20.43
C ASN A 318 -7.00 9.35 19.89
N VAL A 319 -7.22 8.95 18.64
CA VAL A 319 -8.57 8.68 18.11
C VAL A 319 -8.85 7.16 18.17
N PRO A 320 -9.96 6.70 18.76
CA PRO A 320 -10.27 5.28 18.81
C PRO A 320 -10.66 4.75 17.42
N GLU A 321 -10.33 3.48 17.15
CA GLU A 321 -10.65 2.79 15.89
C GLU A 321 -12.13 2.92 15.50
N SER A 322 -13.02 2.77 16.48
CA SER A 322 -14.48 2.84 16.29
C SER A 322 -14.98 4.22 15.86
N ALA A 323 -14.20 5.29 16.03
CA ALA A 323 -14.50 6.61 15.46
C ALA A 323 -14.16 6.67 13.98
N VAL A 324 -13.10 5.97 13.55
CA VAL A 324 -12.53 6.05 12.20
C VAL A 324 -13.18 5.07 11.24
N PHE A 325 -13.42 3.83 11.66
CA PHE A 325 -13.89 2.76 10.78
C PHE A 325 -15.29 2.29 11.12
N LYS A 326 -15.98 1.74 10.11
CA LYS A 326 -17.20 0.94 10.27
C LYS A 326 -16.84 -0.55 10.18
N PRO A 327 -17.58 -1.45 10.85
CA PRO A 327 -17.47 -2.88 10.62
C PRO A 327 -17.74 -3.17 9.13
N ALA A 328 -16.87 -3.93 8.46
CA ALA A 328 -17.08 -4.29 7.06
C ALA A 328 -18.35 -5.13 6.85
N SER A 329 -18.77 -5.89 7.88
CA SER A 329 -20.03 -6.64 7.90
C SER A 329 -21.29 -5.76 7.90
N ALA A 330 -21.19 -4.48 8.26
CA ALA A 330 -22.33 -3.56 8.33
C ALA A 330 -22.88 -3.16 6.94
N VAL A 331 -22.20 -3.51 5.85
CA VAL A 331 -22.66 -3.22 4.47
C VAL A 331 -23.69 -4.24 3.99
N ASN A 332 -23.69 -5.45 4.57
CA ASN A 332 -24.71 -6.47 4.26
C ASN A 332 -26.01 -6.27 5.04
N ASP A 333 -26.08 -5.28 5.94
CA ASP A 333 -27.25 -5.01 6.79
C ASP A 333 -28.22 -3.98 6.18
N ILE A 334 -27.98 -3.52 4.94
CA ILE A 334 -28.83 -2.53 4.25
C ILE A 334 -29.93 -3.20 3.40
N ILE A 335 -30.00 -4.54 3.34
CA ILE A 335 -31.05 -5.25 2.62
C ILE A 335 -31.57 -6.44 3.44
N ALA A 336 -32.17 -6.18 4.61
CA ALA A 336 -33.15 -7.07 5.23
C ALA A 336 -33.78 -6.44 6.48
N THR A 337 -34.69 -5.47 6.31
CA THR A 337 -35.95 -5.40 7.06
C THR A 337 -36.84 -4.33 6.42
N ASP A 338 -37.62 -4.76 5.43
CA ASP A 338 -38.91 -4.17 5.09
C ASP A 338 -39.89 -4.45 6.26
N GLU A 339 -39.62 -3.87 7.43
CA GLU A 339 -40.52 -3.95 8.60
C GLU A 339 -41.30 -2.66 8.85
N ASP A 340 -41.08 -1.60 8.07
CA ASP A 340 -41.82 -0.34 8.22
C ASP A 340 -43.11 -0.26 7.38
N ASN A 341 -43.58 -1.40 6.87
CA ASN A 341 -44.87 -1.55 6.17
C ASN A 341 -45.84 -2.49 6.88
N SER A 342 -45.80 -2.56 8.22
CA SER A 342 -46.93 -3.13 8.97
C SER A 342 -48.08 -2.12 9.07
N VAL A 343 -48.89 -2.17 8.02
CA VAL A 343 -50.35 -1.97 7.94
C VAL A 343 -51.03 -1.58 9.27
N ALA A 344 -51.66 -0.41 9.24
CA ALA A 344 -52.74 0.00 10.14
C ALA A 344 -53.84 -1.07 10.20
N GLY A 345 -54.18 -1.54 11.41
CA GLY A 345 -55.18 -2.59 11.58
C GLY A 345 -55.65 -2.82 13.01
N THR A 346 -56.55 -1.93 13.44
CA THR A 346 -57.68 -2.17 14.36
C THR A 346 -57.42 -2.65 15.81
N ASP A 347 -57.66 -1.71 16.73
CA ASP A 347 -58.20 -1.96 18.08
C ASP A 347 -59.43 -2.89 18.02
N PRO A 348 -59.61 -3.73 19.06
CA PRO A 348 -60.94 -3.92 19.60
C PRO A 348 -60.98 -3.63 21.11
N VAL A 349 -61.81 -2.62 21.40
CA VAL A 349 -62.79 -2.46 22.48
C VAL A 349 -62.85 -3.58 23.55
N ALA A 350 -62.84 -3.08 24.78
CA ALA A 350 -63.37 -3.62 26.04
C ALA A 350 -64.32 -4.83 25.99
N ASP A 351 -64.09 -5.76 26.92
CA ASP A 351 -65.00 -6.06 28.04
C ASP A 351 -64.19 -6.40 29.31
#